data_AF-A0A9D6QHI2-F1
#
_entry.id   AF-A0A9D6QHI2-F1
#
_cell.length_a   1.000
_cell.length_b   1.000
_cell.length_c   1.000
_cell.angle_alpha   90.00
_cell.angle_beta   90.00
_cell.angle_gamma   90.00
#
_symmetry.space_group_name_H-M   'P 1'
#
loop_
_entity.id
_entity.type
_entity.pdbx_description
1 polymer ?
#
loop_
_entity_poly.entity_id
_entity_poly.type
_entity_poly.pdbx_seq_one_letter_code
_entity_poly.pdbx_strand_id
1 'polypeptide(L)'
;MNAANSSAPTQKKRIAVIPGDGIGIDVTVEAVKVLKAVAAAAGKTVALVEFDWGADRYLKDGTTLPEGAEDMLRREFDSVFVGALGDPRVPSMKHAADILLGLRFKLDLYVNSRPVVLLDKRLTPLRDRDEKDIHFIVFRENTEGLYVGMGGIFKKGTPDELATQEDINTRKGVERIIRYAYEYARKHELTKVCMSDKSNALRFG
;
A
#
# COMPACT_ATOMS: atom_id res chain seq x y z
N MET A 1 -14.19 -40.82 31.29
CA MET A 1 -14.79 -40.10 30.14
C MET A 1 -13.86 -38.94 29.82
N ASN A 2 -12.98 -39.11 28.83
CA ASN A 2 -12.09 -38.04 28.38
C ASN A 2 -12.82 -37.22 27.31
N ALA A 3 -13.20 -35.99 27.65
CA ALA A 3 -13.71 -35.05 26.68
C ALA A 3 -12.57 -34.69 25.72
N ALA A 4 -12.68 -35.17 24.49
CA ALA A 4 -11.81 -34.80 23.40
C ALA A 4 -11.92 -33.28 23.19
N ASN A 5 -10.79 -32.59 23.33
CA ASN A 5 -10.65 -31.19 22.98
C ASN A 5 -10.77 -31.09 21.45
N SER A 6 -11.98 -30.80 20.97
CA SER A 6 -12.24 -30.50 19.56
C SER A 6 -11.61 -29.14 19.25
N SER A 7 -10.34 -29.13 18.82
CA SER A 7 -9.75 -27.95 18.21
C SER A 7 -10.46 -27.72 16.88
N ALA A 8 -11.25 -26.65 16.78
CA ALA A 8 -11.80 -26.19 15.52
C ALA A 8 -10.69 -26.15 14.45
N PRO A 9 -10.95 -26.60 13.21
CA PRO A 9 -9.92 -26.60 12.17
C PRO A 9 -9.38 -25.19 12.01
N THR A 10 -8.08 -25.00 12.22
CA THR A 10 -7.38 -23.74 11.99
C THR A 10 -7.65 -23.31 10.56
N GLN A 11 -8.52 -22.32 10.39
CA GLN A 11 -8.93 -21.81 9.08
C GLN A 11 -7.68 -21.33 8.34
N LYS A 12 -7.38 -21.99 7.20
CA LYS A 12 -6.23 -21.68 6.36
C LYS A 12 -6.36 -20.24 5.85
N LYS A 13 -5.45 -19.36 6.26
CA LYS A 13 -5.43 -17.96 5.79
C LYS A 13 -4.94 -17.91 4.35
N ARG A 14 -5.63 -17.17 3.47
CA ARG A 14 -5.29 -17.01 2.06
C ARG A 14 -4.66 -15.63 1.83
N ILE A 15 -3.50 -15.60 1.19
CA ILE A 15 -2.75 -14.38 0.86
C ILE A 15 -2.53 -14.34 -0.64
N ALA A 16 -3.01 -13.26 -1.28
CA ALA A 16 -2.72 -12.97 -2.67
C ALA A 16 -1.32 -12.37 -2.75
N VAL A 17 -0.44 -12.95 -3.55
CA VAL A 17 0.94 -12.49 -3.73
C VAL A 17 1.06 -11.89 -5.12
N ILE A 18 1.43 -10.62 -5.20
CA ILE A 18 1.66 -9.88 -6.45
C ILE A 18 3.13 -9.43 -6.42
N PRO A 19 4.07 -10.22 -6.96
CA PRO A 19 5.49 -9.87 -6.93
C PRO A 19 5.77 -8.56 -7.69
N GLY A 20 5.05 -8.35 -8.79
CA GLY A 20 5.15 -7.17 -9.65
C GLY A 20 6.43 -7.17 -10.49
N ASP A 21 7.19 -6.07 -10.44
CA ASP A 21 8.25 -5.73 -11.38
C ASP A 21 9.61 -5.55 -10.70
N GLY A 22 10.68 -5.72 -11.49
CA GLY A 22 12.06 -5.47 -11.06
C GLY A 22 12.42 -6.21 -9.78
N ILE A 23 13.02 -5.49 -8.82
CA ILE A 23 13.41 -6.06 -7.52
C ILE A 23 12.23 -6.60 -6.71
N GLY A 24 10.99 -6.21 -7.05
CA GLY A 24 9.78 -6.72 -6.42
C GLY A 24 9.68 -8.24 -6.48
N ILE A 25 10.15 -8.83 -7.58
CA ILE A 25 10.20 -10.28 -7.79
C ILE A 25 11.16 -10.92 -6.79
N ASP A 26 12.41 -10.46 -6.76
CA ASP A 26 13.47 -11.02 -5.91
C ASP A 26 13.13 -10.91 -4.42
N VAL A 27 12.68 -9.73 -3.96
CA VAL A 27 12.37 -9.53 -2.53
C VAL A 27 11.12 -10.29 -2.10
N THR A 28 10.16 -10.49 -3.01
CA THR A 28 8.94 -11.28 -2.72
C THR A 28 9.29 -12.74 -2.49
N VAL A 29 10.22 -13.29 -3.27
CA VAL A 29 10.69 -14.68 -3.09
C VAL A 29 11.23 -14.88 -1.67
N GLU A 30 12.08 -13.98 -1.19
CA GLU A 30 12.65 -14.08 0.16
C GLU A 30 11.61 -13.85 1.26
N ALA A 31 10.71 -12.88 1.08
CA ALA A 31 9.63 -12.62 2.02
C ALA A 31 8.71 -13.85 2.18
N VAL A 32 8.39 -14.53 1.08
CA VAL A 32 7.60 -15.77 1.08
C VAL A 32 8.29 -16.90 1.83
N LYS A 33 9.62 -17.05 1.72
CA LYS A 33 10.38 -18.05 2.49
C LYS A 33 10.25 -17.80 3.99
N VAL A 34 10.45 -16.54 4.43
CA VAL A 34 10.31 -16.15 5.84
C VAL A 34 8.88 -16.37 6.33
N LEU A 35 7.88 -15.98 5.54
CA LEU A 35 6.48 -16.17 5.90
C LEU A 35 6.11 -17.64 6.09
N LYS A 36 6.56 -18.53 5.21
CA LYS A 36 6.37 -19.99 5.34
C LYS A 36 7.05 -20.53 6.60
N ALA A 37 8.28 -20.11 6.88
CA ALA A 37 9.02 -20.55 8.06
C ALA A 37 8.32 -20.11 9.36
N VAL A 38 7.88 -18.85 9.44
CA VAL A 38 7.13 -18.33 10.60
C VAL A 38 5.79 -19.02 10.77
N ALA A 39 5.05 -19.26 9.68
CA ALA A 39 3.79 -19.99 9.73
C ALA A 39 3.98 -21.41 10.28
N ALA A 40 4.99 -22.14 9.79
CA ALA A 40 5.32 -23.48 10.28
C ALA A 40 5.71 -23.47 11.76
N ALA A 41 6.58 -22.54 12.17
CA ALA A 41 7.01 -22.39 13.57
C ALA A 41 5.83 -22.04 14.50
N ALA A 42 4.83 -21.33 14.00
CA ALA A 42 3.61 -20.97 14.74
C ALA A 42 2.52 -22.05 14.69
N GLY A 43 2.75 -23.20 14.04
CA GLY A 43 1.73 -24.23 13.84
C GLY A 43 0.54 -23.77 12.99
N LYS A 44 0.75 -22.78 12.10
CA LYS A 44 -0.28 -22.20 11.23
C LYS A 44 -0.07 -22.59 9.78
N THR A 45 -1.16 -22.63 9.02
CA THR A 45 -1.12 -22.86 7.58
C THR A 45 -1.55 -21.61 6.83
N VAL A 46 -0.72 -21.18 5.88
CA VAL A 46 -1.02 -20.09 4.95
C VAL A 46 -1.12 -20.63 3.52
N ALA A 47 -2.16 -20.25 2.79
CA ALA A 47 -2.27 -20.45 1.35
C ALA A 47 -1.75 -19.20 0.64
N LEU A 48 -0.74 -19.35 -0.19
CA LEU A 48 -0.21 -18.28 -1.03
C LEU A 48 -0.68 -18.54 -2.45
N VAL A 49 -1.31 -17.56 -3.07
CA VAL A 49 -1.68 -17.61 -4.50
C VAL A 49 -0.99 -16.45 -5.18
N GLU A 50 -0.13 -16.78 -6.13
CA GLU A 50 0.64 -15.79 -6.88
C GLU A 50 -0.14 -15.32 -8.11
N PHE A 51 -0.09 -14.02 -8.37
CA PHE A 51 -0.67 -13.37 -9.55
C PHE A 51 0.43 -12.74 -10.39
N ASP A 52 0.35 -12.93 -11.70
CA ASP A 52 1.33 -12.44 -12.69
C ASP A 52 1.13 -10.96 -13.05
N TRP A 53 0.49 -10.17 -12.18
CA TRP A 53 0.18 -8.77 -12.48
C TRP A 53 1.44 -7.90 -12.39
N GLY A 54 1.90 -7.44 -13.55
CA GLY A 54 3.12 -6.66 -13.71
C GLY A 54 3.36 -6.29 -15.18
N ALA A 55 4.51 -5.70 -15.44
CA ALA A 55 4.95 -5.24 -16.75
C ALA A 55 5.04 -6.38 -17.77
N ASP A 56 5.53 -7.55 -17.39
CA ASP A 56 5.63 -8.69 -18.32
C ASP A 56 4.25 -9.13 -18.82
N ARG A 57 3.25 -9.16 -17.93
CA ARG A 57 1.87 -9.45 -18.31
C ARG A 57 1.29 -8.35 -19.19
N TYR A 58 1.49 -7.09 -18.81
CA TYR A 58 1.04 -5.94 -19.59
C TYR A 58 1.65 -5.89 -20.99
N LEU A 59 2.95 -6.14 -21.13
CA LEU A 59 3.64 -6.17 -22.42
C LEU A 59 3.20 -7.35 -23.30
N LYS A 60 2.75 -8.45 -22.68
CA LYS A 60 2.27 -9.63 -23.39
C LYS A 60 0.87 -9.44 -23.98
N ASP A 61 -0.07 -8.92 -23.21
CA ASP A 61 -1.49 -8.87 -23.63
C ASP A 61 -2.26 -7.61 -23.23
N GLY A 62 -1.57 -6.59 -22.71
CA GLY A 62 -2.17 -5.32 -22.31
C GLY A 62 -2.90 -5.37 -20.96
N THR A 63 -2.95 -6.53 -20.28
CA THR A 63 -3.62 -6.65 -18.98
C THR A 63 -2.87 -5.83 -17.92
N THR A 64 -3.59 -4.94 -17.23
CA THR A 64 -3.08 -4.22 -16.06
C THR A 64 -3.64 -4.83 -14.77
N LEU A 65 -4.65 -4.21 -14.17
CA LEU A 65 -5.48 -4.80 -13.12
C LEU A 65 -6.70 -5.46 -13.79
N PRO A 66 -6.87 -6.79 -13.70
CA PRO A 66 -8.02 -7.46 -14.31
C PRO A 66 -9.36 -6.91 -13.80
N GLU A 67 -10.38 -6.94 -14.66
CA GLU A 67 -11.73 -6.56 -14.26
C GLU A 67 -12.24 -7.49 -13.15
N GLY A 68 -12.86 -6.91 -12.10
CA GLY A 68 -13.34 -7.65 -10.93
C GLY A 68 -12.25 -8.18 -10.00
N ALA A 69 -10.99 -7.81 -10.20
CA ALA A 69 -9.87 -8.23 -9.35
C ALA A 69 -10.07 -7.84 -7.88
N GLU A 70 -10.55 -6.63 -7.59
CA GLU A 70 -10.85 -6.17 -6.24
C GLU A 70 -11.88 -7.03 -5.53
N ASP A 71 -12.91 -7.47 -6.24
CA ASP A 71 -14.02 -8.23 -5.68
C ASP A 71 -13.59 -9.67 -5.44
N MET A 72 -12.82 -10.23 -6.38
CA MET A 72 -12.16 -11.51 -6.19
C MET A 72 -11.25 -11.47 -4.96
N LEU A 73 -10.38 -10.45 -4.84
CA LEU A 73 -9.49 -10.30 -3.68
C LEU A 73 -10.28 -10.18 -2.38
N ARG A 74 -11.34 -9.37 -2.36
CA ARG A 74 -12.20 -9.18 -1.18
C ARG A 74 -12.91 -10.46 -0.74
N ARG A 75 -13.35 -11.29 -1.69
CA ARG A 75 -14.09 -12.53 -1.41
C ARG A 75 -13.18 -13.70 -1.02
N GLU A 76 -12.02 -13.79 -1.66
CA GLU A 76 -11.22 -15.01 -1.63
C GLU A 76 -9.98 -14.94 -0.75
N PHE A 77 -9.53 -13.74 -0.38
CA PHE A 77 -8.26 -13.53 0.31
C PHE A 77 -8.42 -12.74 1.61
N ASP A 78 -7.62 -13.11 2.61
CA ASP A 78 -7.54 -12.39 3.89
C ASP A 78 -6.59 -11.18 3.79
N SER A 79 -5.64 -11.20 2.86
CA SER A 79 -4.67 -10.12 2.66
C SER A 79 -4.03 -10.18 1.28
N VAL A 80 -3.44 -9.06 0.88
CA VAL A 80 -2.67 -8.91 -0.36
C VAL A 80 -1.24 -8.52 0.00
N PHE A 81 -0.28 -9.28 -0.48
CA PHE A 81 1.15 -9.01 -0.39
C PHE A 81 1.65 -8.54 -1.75
N VAL A 82 2.08 -7.28 -1.83
CA VAL A 82 2.57 -6.68 -3.09
C VAL A 82 4.05 -6.39 -2.95
N GLY A 83 4.83 -6.76 -3.98
CA GLY A 83 6.24 -6.39 -4.13
C GLY A 83 6.38 -4.94 -4.61
N ALA A 84 7.04 -4.75 -5.76
CA ALA A 84 7.24 -3.46 -6.38
C ALA A 84 6.55 -3.41 -7.75
N LEU A 85 6.13 -2.24 -8.21
CA LEU A 85 5.49 -2.07 -9.52
C LEU A 85 6.12 -0.88 -10.23
N GLY A 86 6.37 -1.02 -11.53
CA GLY A 86 7.01 -0.02 -12.37
C GLY A 86 8.13 -0.63 -13.19
N ASP A 87 8.13 -0.35 -14.49
CA ASP A 87 9.11 -0.89 -15.43
C ASP A 87 9.39 0.13 -16.56
N PRO A 88 10.65 0.50 -16.83
CA PRO A 88 11.00 1.44 -17.90
C PRO A 88 10.54 1.04 -19.30
N ARG A 89 10.30 -0.26 -19.56
CA ARG A 89 9.73 -0.76 -20.82
C ARG A 89 8.29 -0.27 -21.04
N VAL A 90 7.63 0.23 -19.99
CA VAL A 90 6.31 0.86 -20.03
C VAL A 90 6.45 2.33 -19.59
N PRO A 91 6.82 3.26 -20.51
CA PRO A 91 7.09 4.65 -20.13
C PRO A 91 5.93 5.38 -19.45
N SER A 92 4.70 4.98 -19.75
CA SER A 92 3.49 5.53 -19.13
C SER A 92 3.29 5.08 -17.68
N MET A 93 3.96 4.01 -17.25
CA MET A 93 3.74 3.34 -15.96
C MET A 93 2.28 2.97 -15.69
N LYS A 94 1.47 2.85 -16.75
CA LYS A 94 0.02 2.69 -16.63
C LYS A 94 -0.34 1.42 -15.85
N HIS A 95 0.34 0.30 -16.10
CA HIS A 95 0.08 -0.96 -15.40
C HIS A 95 0.32 -0.83 -13.89
N ALA A 96 1.44 -0.21 -13.50
CA ALA A 96 1.77 0.02 -12.10
C ALA A 96 0.75 0.93 -11.42
N ALA A 97 0.32 2.00 -12.09
CA ALA A 97 -0.71 2.90 -11.57
C ALA A 97 -2.07 2.20 -11.43
N ASP A 98 -2.53 1.49 -12.47
CA ASP A 98 -3.81 0.77 -12.47
C ASP A 98 -3.85 -0.31 -11.37
N ILE A 99 -2.77 -1.08 -11.20
CA ILE A 99 -2.71 -2.12 -10.16
C ILE A 99 -2.65 -1.46 -8.78
N LEU A 100 -1.67 -0.58 -8.54
CA LEU A 100 -1.42 -0.07 -7.19
C LEU A 100 -2.50 0.92 -6.72
N LEU A 101 -2.84 1.92 -7.54
CA LEU A 101 -3.86 2.90 -7.20
C LEU A 101 -5.25 2.28 -7.32
N GLY A 102 -5.50 1.45 -8.35
CA GLY A 102 -6.77 0.78 -8.51
C GLY A 102 -7.12 -0.10 -7.31
N LEU A 103 -6.19 -0.93 -6.83
CA LEU A 103 -6.42 -1.73 -5.61
C LEU A 103 -6.64 -0.85 -4.38
N ARG A 104 -5.86 0.22 -4.20
CA ARG A 104 -6.04 1.14 -3.06
C ARG A 104 -7.43 1.76 -3.03
N PHE A 105 -7.90 2.26 -4.17
CA PHE A 105 -9.19 2.93 -4.27
C PHE A 105 -10.35 1.94 -4.17
N LYS A 106 -10.30 0.86 -4.94
CA LYS A 106 -11.38 -0.14 -5.04
C LYS A 106 -11.56 -0.97 -3.76
N LEU A 107 -10.50 -1.16 -2.98
CA LEU A 107 -10.56 -1.81 -1.67
C LEU A 107 -10.70 -0.83 -0.49
N ASP A 108 -10.82 0.48 -0.76
CA ASP A 108 -10.89 1.56 0.25
C ASP A 108 -9.74 1.51 1.28
N LEU A 109 -8.52 1.23 0.81
CA LEU A 109 -7.29 1.14 1.63
C LEU A 109 -6.76 2.53 1.97
N TYR A 110 -7.55 3.31 2.70
CA TYR A 110 -7.31 4.74 2.95
C TYR A 110 -6.15 5.04 3.90
N VAL A 111 -5.78 4.10 4.78
CA VAL A 111 -4.62 4.24 5.66
C VAL A 111 -3.40 3.62 5.02
N ASN A 112 -2.42 4.44 4.66
CA ASN A 112 -1.08 3.98 4.35
C ASN A 112 -0.18 4.20 5.58
N SER A 113 0.03 3.12 6.34
CA SER A 113 0.83 3.09 7.56
C SER A 113 2.29 2.79 7.25
N ARG A 114 3.21 3.70 7.61
CA ARG A 114 4.65 3.58 7.33
C ARG A 114 5.48 3.87 8.58
N PRO A 115 5.80 2.84 9.38
CA PRO A 115 6.76 2.97 10.48
C PRO A 115 8.15 3.37 9.96
N VAL A 116 8.79 4.32 10.63
CA VAL A 116 10.16 4.78 10.37
C VAL A 116 10.94 4.60 11.67
N VAL A 117 11.78 3.58 11.70
CA VAL A 117 12.56 3.18 12.88
C VAL A 117 14.01 2.97 12.48
N LEU A 118 14.92 3.62 13.18
CA LEU A 118 16.34 3.34 13.06
C LEU A 118 16.72 2.13 13.91
N LEU A 119 17.20 1.07 13.27
CA LEU A 119 17.56 -0.19 13.94
C LEU A 119 18.99 -0.17 14.50
N ASP A 120 19.89 0.59 13.88
CA ASP A 120 21.28 0.74 14.29
C ASP A 120 21.82 2.08 13.78
N LYS A 121 22.54 2.83 14.62
CA LYS A 121 23.14 4.14 14.27
C LYS A 121 24.01 4.14 13.01
N ARG A 122 24.55 3.00 12.58
CA ARG A 122 25.35 2.88 11.34
C ARG A 122 24.48 2.95 10.08
N LEU A 123 23.17 2.79 10.20
CA LEU A 123 22.23 2.78 9.09
C LEU A 123 21.62 4.16 8.79
N THR A 124 21.96 5.20 9.57
CA THR A 124 21.46 6.55 9.33
C THR A 124 22.52 7.42 8.65
N PRO A 125 22.16 8.19 7.61
CA PRO A 125 23.06 9.19 7.02
C PRO A 125 23.14 10.48 7.86
N LEU A 126 22.33 10.61 8.92
CA LEU A 126 22.29 11.81 9.76
C LEU A 126 23.39 11.77 10.82
N ARG A 127 24.18 12.85 10.88
CA ARG A 127 25.20 13.04 11.91
C ARG A 127 24.56 13.19 13.30
N ASP A 128 25.21 12.61 14.31
CA ASP A 128 24.85 12.70 15.73
C ASP A 128 23.41 12.25 16.03
N ARG A 129 22.95 11.18 15.36
CA ARG A 129 21.66 10.54 15.62
C ARG A 129 21.82 9.08 16.01
N ASP A 130 20.96 8.64 16.91
CA ASP A 130 20.89 7.26 17.36
C ASP A 130 19.45 6.71 17.27
N GLU A 131 19.27 5.45 17.66
CA GLU A 131 18.03 4.69 17.53
C GLU A 131 16.84 5.36 18.26
N LYS A 132 17.09 6.19 19.29
CA LYS A 132 16.04 6.89 20.03
C LYS A 132 15.50 8.13 19.30
N ASP A 133 16.29 8.67 18.36
CA ASP A 133 15.95 9.93 17.67
C ASP A 133 15.02 9.70 16.46
N ILE A 134 15.02 8.50 15.89
CA ILE A 134 14.27 8.17 14.68
C ILE A 134 13.36 6.98 14.98
N HIS A 135 12.21 7.31 15.58
CA HIS A 135 11.18 6.34 15.91
C HIS A 135 9.80 7.01 15.82
N PHE A 136 9.20 6.97 14.64
CA PHE A 136 7.88 7.55 14.40
C PHE A 136 7.14 6.77 13.30
N ILE A 137 5.88 7.09 13.09
CA ILE A 137 5.04 6.47 12.08
C ILE A 137 4.38 7.55 11.24
N VAL A 138 4.39 7.34 9.91
CA VAL A 138 3.66 8.20 8.98
C VAL A 138 2.34 7.50 8.63
N PHE A 139 1.24 8.19 8.89
CA PHE A 139 -0.07 7.84 8.34
C PHE A 139 -0.36 8.77 7.16
N ARG A 140 -0.44 8.18 5.97
CA ARG A 140 -0.72 8.90 4.73
C ARG A 140 -2.11 8.52 4.24
N GLU A 141 -2.95 9.53 3.98
CA GLU A 141 -4.19 9.37 3.23
C GLU A 141 -3.86 8.80 1.84
N ASN A 142 -4.60 7.79 1.41
CA ASN A 142 -4.18 6.89 0.34
C ASN A 142 -5.26 6.63 -0.71
N THR A 143 -6.37 7.35 -0.66
CA THR A 143 -7.54 7.17 -1.53
C THR A 143 -8.02 8.44 -2.23
N GLU A 144 -7.53 9.60 -1.85
CA GLU A 144 -7.97 10.91 -2.35
C GLU A 144 -6.75 11.78 -2.73
N GLY A 145 -6.96 13.10 -2.78
CA GLY A 145 -5.98 14.11 -3.14
C GLY A 145 -5.62 14.08 -4.62
N LEU A 146 -4.45 14.63 -4.99
CA LEU A 146 -3.97 14.68 -6.38
C LEU A 146 -3.95 13.33 -7.13
N TYR A 147 -3.94 12.20 -6.41
CA TYR A 147 -3.91 10.86 -7.03
C TYR A 147 -5.23 10.44 -7.65
N VAL A 148 -6.34 11.14 -7.39
CA VAL A 148 -7.62 10.82 -8.04
C VAL A 148 -7.61 11.10 -9.54
N GLY A 149 -6.64 11.89 -10.03
CA GLY A 149 -6.47 12.16 -11.46
C GLY A 149 -7.54 13.08 -12.05
N MET A 150 -8.18 13.92 -11.22
CA MET A 150 -9.15 14.90 -11.68
C MET A 150 -8.45 16.07 -12.38
N GLY A 151 -8.97 16.45 -13.55
CA GLY A 151 -8.37 17.46 -14.42
C GLY A 151 -8.38 17.03 -15.88
N GLY A 152 -7.44 17.55 -16.67
CA GLY A 152 -7.32 17.20 -18.09
C GLY A 152 -6.32 18.06 -18.84
N ILE A 153 -6.18 17.79 -20.15
CA ILE A 153 -5.35 18.59 -21.05
C ILE A 153 -6.24 19.16 -22.16
N PHE A 154 -6.25 20.48 -22.29
CA PHE A 154 -6.92 21.23 -23.35
C PHE A 154 -5.92 21.64 -24.43
N LYS A 155 -6.33 21.56 -25.71
CA LYS A 155 -5.51 21.93 -26.90
C LYS A 155 -4.09 21.33 -26.91
N LYS A 156 -3.97 20.06 -26.54
CA LYS A 156 -2.70 19.31 -26.52
C LYS A 156 -1.96 19.40 -27.86
N GLY A 157 -0.67 19.70 -27.83
CA GLY A 157 0.22 19.82 -28.99
C GLY A 157 0.21 21.19 -29.67
N THR A 158 -0.41 22.21 -29.06
CA THR A 158 -0.48 23.57 -29.62
C THR A 158 0.14 24.60 -28.67
N PRO A 159 0.47 25.82 -29.15
CA PRO A 159 0.90 26.91 -28.26
C PRO A 159 -0.12 27.30 -27.18
N ASP A 160 -1.39 26.92 -27.34
CA ASP A 160 -2.48 27.18 -26.40
C ASP A 160 -2.72 25.99 -25.43
N GLU A 161 -1.79 25.02 -25.35
CA GLU A 161 -1.94 23.86 -24.48
C GLU A 161 -2.07 24.26 -23.00
N LEU A 162 -3.06 23.69 -22.31
CA LEU A 162 -3.31 23.92 -20.89
C LEU A 162 -3.60 22.60 -20.20
N ALA A 163 -2.93 22.35 -19.07
CA ALA A 163 -3.17 21.20 -18.22
C ALA A 163 -3.76 21.67 -16.87
N THR A 164 -4.85 21.04 -16.44
CA THR A 164 -5.41 21.21 -15.10
C THR A 164 -5.24 19.92 -14.31
N GLN A 165 -4.95 20.08 -13.01
CA GLN A 165 -4.90 18.99 -12.04
C GLN A 165 -5.52 19.51 -10.75
N GLU A 166 -6.48 18.76 -10.22
CA GLU A 166 -7.25 19.14 -9.04
C GLU A 166 -6.86 18.27 -7.84
N ASP A 167 -6.63 18.91 -6.70
CA ASP A 167 -6.43 18.23 -5.42
C ASP A 167 -7.77 18.08 -4.71
N ILE A 168 -8.35 16.89 -4.78
CA ILE A 168 -9.70 16.62 -4.26
C ILE A 168 -9.61 15.91 -2.91
N ASN A 169 -10.05 16.58 -1.85
CA ASN A 169 -10.09 16.03 -0.50
C ASN A 169 -11.51 16.17 0.07
N THR A 170 -12.10 15.06 0.48
CA THR A 170 -13.43 15.05 1.09
C THR A 170 -13.31 15.18 2.60
N ARG A 171 -14.33 15.78 3.24
CA ARG A 171 -14.43 15.79 4.71
C ARG A 171 -14.30 14.39 5.30
N LYS A 172 -14.93 13.39 4.65
CA LYS A 172 -14.87 11.99 5.08
C LYS A 172 -13.44 11.45 5.04
N GLY A 173 -12.72 11.66 3.93
CA GLY A 173 -11.35 11.20 3.74
C GLY A 173 -10.37 11.81 4.74
N VAL A 174 -10.46 13.13 4.93
CA VAL A 174 -9.65 13.87 5.90
C VAL A 174 -9.98 13.47 7.34
N GLU A 175 -11.25 13.38 7.70
CA GLU A 175 -11.66 13.05 9.07
C GLU A 175 -11.20 11.65 9.47
N ARG A 176 -11.38 10.64 8.61
CA ARG A 176 -11.06 9.25 8.95
C ARG A 176 -9.57 9.02 9.17
N ILE A 177 -8.69 9.66 8.38
CA ILE A 177 -7.24 9.51 8.54
C ILE A 177 -6.74 10.23 9.80
N ILE A 178 -7.28 11.42 10.10
CA ILE A 178 -6.97 12.14 11.34
C ILE A 178 -7.43 11.33 12.55
N ARG A 179 -8.67 10.84 12.53
CA ARG A 179 -9.22 10.00 13.59
C ARG A 179 -8.36 8.76 13.83
N TYR A 180 -7.98 8.06 12.76
CA TYR A 180 -7.09 6.90 12.84
C TYR A 180 -5.75 7.24 13.51
N ALA A 181 -5.12 8.36 13.13
CA ALA A 181 -3.85 8.79 13.73
C ALA A 181 -3.96 9.07 15.23
N TYR A 182 -5.04 9.73 15.67
CA TYR A 182 -5.29 9.98 17.10
C TYR A 182 -5.64 8.71 17.87
N GLU A 183 -6.43 7.80 17.29
CA GLU A 183 -6.75 6.51 17.89
C GLU A 183 -5.51 5.63 18.05
N TYR A 184 -4.65 5.60 17.03
CA TYR A 184 -3.36 4.94 17.11
C TYR A 184 -2.48 5.56 18.20
N ALA A 185 -2.37 6.89 18.24
CA ALA A 185 -1.58 7.58 19.26
C ALA A 185 -2.07 7.24 20.68
N ARG A 186 -3.38 7.25 20.94
CA ARG A 186 -3.97 6.85 22.22
C ARG A 186 -3.67 5.40 22.57
N LYS A 187 -3.88 4.47 21.62
CA LYS A 187 -3.66 3.04 21.82
C LYS A 187 -2.19 2.69 22.14
N HIS A 188 -1.27 3.47 21.60
CA HIS A 188 0.17 3.28 21.75
C HIS A 188 0.82 4.28 22.73
N GLU A 189 0.01 4.98 23.53
CA GLU A 189 0.46 5.93 24.56
C GLU A 189 1.40 7.02 24.03
N LEU A 190 1.23 7.39 22.75
CA LEU A 190 1.96 8.48 22.12
C LEU A 190 1.34 9.83 22.51
N THR A 191 2.20 10.78 22.83
CA THR A 191 1.79 12.10 23.32
C THR A 191 1.65 13.15 22.21
N LYS A 192 2.03 12.81 20.98
CA LYS A 192 2.08 13.76 19.86
C LYS A 192 1.56 13.16 18.57
N VAL A 193 0.70 13.93 17.91
CA VAL A 193 0.32 13.76 16.49
C VAL A 193 0.73 15.03 15.78
N CYS A 194 1.44 14.91 14.66
CA CYS A 194 1.84 16.04 13.82
C CYS A 194 1.11 15.95 12.48
N MET A 195 0.32 16.96 12.16
CA MET A 195 -0.29 17.09 10.84
C MET A 195 0.70 17.80 9.90
N SER A 196 0.77 17.35 8.65
CA SER A 196 1.56 17.99 7.59
C SER A 196 0.61 18.58 6.56
N ASP A 197 0.66 19.90 6.39
CA ASP A 197 -0.17 20.62 5.42
C ASP A 197 0.61 21.74 4.72
N LYS A 198 -0.05 22.42 3.78
CA LYS A 198 0.41 23.66 3.16
C LYS A 198 -0.67 24.75 3.25
N SER A 199 -1.31 24.86 4.41
CA SER A 199 -2.45 25.75 4.69
C SER A 199 -2.20 27.23 4.38
N ASN A 200 -0.93 27.66 4.36
CA ASN A 200 -0.56 29.02 3.98
C ASN A 200 -0.73 29.31 2.48
N ALA A 201 -0.73 28.28 1.63
CA ALA A 201 -0.89 28.40 0.17
C ALA A 201 -2.16 27.73 -0.34
N LEU A 202 -2.51 26.55 0.20
CA LEU A 202 -3.72 25.80 -0.13
C LEU A 202 -4.82 26.16 0.87
N ARG A 203 -5.75 27.03 0.47
CA ARG A 203 -6.75 27.66 1.37
C ARG A 203 -8.09 26.95 1.43
N PHE A 204 -8.32 25.97 0.54
CA PHE A 204 -9.63 25.34 0.36
C PHE A 204 -9.67 23.88 0.81
N GLY A 205 -8.52 23.33 1.25
CA GLY A 205 -8.38 21.98 1.80
C GLY A 205 -8.42 21.95 3.32
#